data_AF-A0AAV8XPF7-F1
#
_entry.id   AF-A0AAV8XPF7-F1
#
_cell.length_a   1.000
_cell.length_b   1.000
_cell.length_c   1.000
_cell.angle_alpha   90.00
_cell.angle_beta   90.00
_cell.angle_gamma   90.00
#
_symmetry.space_group_name_H-M   'P 1'
#
loop_
_entity.id
_entity.type
_entity.pdbx_description
1 polymer ?
#
loop_
_entity_poly.entity_id
_entity_poly.type
_entity_poly.pdbx_seq_one_letter_code
_entity_poly.pdbx_strand_id
1 'polypeptide(L)'
;MSYLTESLKIEILMIGYGDRARTQCEVVRLFRETHPDLPPLNQGTISKIEAQYREMGHVRKVPSKRQAVVDDDTKLNLLLALEENPITPARQLARDEFFDYGPVIAPHPSFQHACNSVKYT
;
A
#
# COMPACT_ATOMS: atom_id res chain seq x y z
N MET A 1 -2.84 -8.85 -2.21
CA MET A 1 -2.69 -9.94 -1.22
C MET A 1 -3.87 -9.92 -0.24
N SER A 2 -5.11 -10.17 -0.68
CA SER A 2 -6.29 -10.06 0.21
C SER A 2 -6.72 -11.38 0.85
N TYR A 3 -6.39 -12.53 0.26
CA TYR A 3 -6.78 -13.85 0.81
C TYR A 3 -5.79 -14.40 1.84
N LEU A 4 -4.53 -13.94 1.82
CA LEU A 4 -3.49 -14.47 2.69
C LEU A 4 -3.57 -13.78 4.06
N THR A 5 -4.12 -14.49 5.03
CA THR A 5 -4.24 -14.04 6.43
C THR A 5 -2.85 -13.92 7.07
N GLU A 6 -2.77 -13.20 8.18
CA GLU A 6 -1.51 -13.04 8.92
C GLU A 6 -0.95 -14.38 9.40
N SER A 7 -1.81 -15.28 9.88
CA SER A 7 -1.43 -16.64 10.29
C SER A 7 -0.78 -17.43 9.16
N LEU A 8 -1.35 -17.39 7.95
CA LEU A 8 -0.77 -18.09 6.80
C LEU A 8 0.57 -17.48 6.37
N LYS A 9 0.75 -16.16 6.50
CA LYS A 9 2.06 -15.53 6.27
C LYS A 9 3.10 -15.97 7.29
N ILE A 10 2.71 -16.09 8.56
CA ILE A 10 3.59 -16.60 9.61
C ILE A 10 3.97 -18.05 9.29
N GLU A 11 3.01 -18.89 8.89
CA GLU A 11 3.28 -20.27 8.51
C GLU A 11 4.26 -20.38 7.34
N ILE A 12 4.12 -19.53 6.30
CA ILE A 12 5.09 -19.44 5.20
C ILE A 12 6.50 -19.13 5.73
N LEU A 13 6.63 -18.20 6.69
CA LEU A 13 7.92 -17.89 7.31
C LEU A 13 8.45 -19.06 8.14
N MET A 14 7.60 -19.77 8.90
CA MET A 14 8.00 -20.95 9.68
C MET A 14 8.47 -22.09 8.77
N ILE A 15 7.85 -22.28 7.61
CA ILE A 15 8.31 -23.25 6.60
C ILE A 15 9.65 -22.80 5.99
N GLY A 16 9.84 -21.51 5.75
CA GLY A 16 11.08 -20.97 5.16
C GLY A 16 12.28 -20.95 6.12
N TYR A 17 12.05 -20.60 7.37
CA TYR A 17 13.05 -20.34 8.41
C TYR A 17 13.01 -21.32 9.59
N GLY A 18 12.36 -22.48 9.42
CA GLY A 18 12.35 -23.54 10.42
C GLY A 18 13.72 -24.18 10.63
N ASP A 19 13.78 -25.51 10.78
CA ASP A 19 15.05 -26.20 11.08
C ASP A 19 16.16 -26.01 10.03
N ARG A 20 15.79 -25.66 8.79
CA ARG A 20 16.72 -25.36 7.70
C ARG A 20 16.17 -24.20 6.89
N ALA A 21 17.06 -23.32 6.44
CA ALA A 21 16.73 -22.30 5.46
C ALA A 21 16.32 -22.97 4.14
N ARG A 22 15.04 -22.87 3.78
CA ARG A 22 14.50 -23.42 2.53
C ARG A 22 14.47 -22.35 1.45
N THR A 23 14.61 -22.78 0.20
CA THR A 23 14.44 -21.90 -0.95
C THR A 23 12.97 -21.51 -1.13
N GLN A 24 12.70 -20.35 -1.72
CA GLN A 24 11.33 -19.89 -1.93
C GLN A 24 10.50 -20.88 -2.77
N CYS A 25 11.11 -21.60 -3.72
CA CYS A 25 10.45 -22.65 -4.50
C CYS A 25 10.00 -23.83 -3.63
N GLU A 26 10.85 -24.27 -2.70
CA GLU A 26 10.50 -25.34 -1.77
C GLU A 26 9.38 -24.91 -0.82
N VAL A 27 9.40 -23.65 -0.36
CA VAL A 27 8.33 -23.11 0.48
C VAL A 27 7.00 -23.09 -0.27
N VAL A 28 6.97 -22.69 -1.55
CA VAL A 28 5.74 -22.78 -2.37
C VAL A 28 5.24 -24.22 -2.43
N ARG A 29 6.14 -25.17 -2.69
CA ARG A 29 5.77 -26.58 -2.83
C ARG A 29 5.19 -27.14 -1.53
N LEU A 30 5.90 -26.96 -0.42
CA LEU A 30 5.48 -27.42 0.92
C LEU A 30 4.17 -26.76 1.36
N PHE A 31 4.02 -25.45 1.14
CA PHE A 31 2.79 -24.74 1.48
C PHE A 31 1.59 -25.24 0.65
N ARG A 32 1.81 -25.63 -0.61
CA ARG A 32 0.76 -26.22 -1.45
C ARG A 32 0.40 -27.64 -1.01
N GLU A 33 1.35 -28.40 -0.49
CA GLU A 33 1.11 -29.73 0.08
C GLU A 33 0.26 -29.64 1.36
N THR A 34 0.49 -28.63 2.20
CA THR A 34 -0.29 -28.44 3.44
C THR A 34 -1.64 -27.76 3.23
N HIS A 35 -1.77 -26.92 2.21
CA HIS A 35 -3.00 -26.18 1.89
C HIS A 35 -3.44 -26.39 0.44
N PRO A 36 -3.93 -27.59 0.07
CA PRO A 36 -4.33 -27.91 -1.29
C PRO A 36 -5.56 -27.12 -1.76
N ASP A 37 -6.41 -26.70 -0.82
CA ASP A 37 -7.66 -25.97 -1.09
C ASP A 37 -7.44 -24.46 -1.32
N LEU A 38 -6.26 -23.95 -1.00
CA LEU A 38 -5.94 -22.53 -1.18
C LEU A 38 -5.49 -22.21 -2.61
N PRO A 39 -5.73 -20.97 -3.08
CA PRO A 39 -5.19 -20.53 -4.35
C PRO A 39 -3.65 -20.69 -4.40
N PRO A 40 -3.09 -21.08 -5.55
CA PRO A 40 -1.66 -21.29 -5.68
C PRO A 40 -0.89 -19.99 -5.38
N LEU A 41 0.15 -20.13 -4.58
CA LEU A 41 1.08 -19.07 -4.24
C LEU A 41 2.24 -19.02 -5.24
N ASN A 42 2.58 -17.81 -5.66
CA ASN A 42 3.75 -17.59 -6.50
C ASN A 42 4.97 -17.29 -5.63
N GLN A 43 6.16 -17.65 -6.14
CA GLN A 43 7.44 -17.35 -5.50
C GLN A 43 7.58 -15.85 -5.17
N GLY A 44 7.13 -14.96 -6.06
CA GLY A 44 7.16 -13.51 -5.83
C GLY A 44 6.31 -13.07 -4.64
N THR A 45 5.27 -13.81 -4.27
CA THR A 45 4.49 -13.54 -3.06
C THR A 45 5.29 -13.88 -1.80
N ILE A 46 6.00 -15.02 -1.80
CA ILE A 46 6.88 -15.42 -0.70
C ILE A 46 8.02 -14.42 -0.55
N SER A 47 8.66 -14.03 -1.65
CA SER A 47 9.72 -13.02 -1.65
C SER A 47 9.25 -11.69 -1.04
N LYS A 48 8.04 -11.23 -1.38
CA LYS A 48 7.46 -10.02 -0.78
C LYS A 48 7.18 -10.16 0.71
N ILE A 49 6.68 -11.31 1.17
CA ILE A 49 6.42 -11.58 2.59
C ILE A 49 7.74 -11.61 3.37
N GLU A 50 8.75 -12.26 2.80
CA GLU A 50 10.10 -12.35 3.36
C GLU A 50 10.74 -10.96 3.47
N ALA A 51 10.71 -10.17 2.39
CA ALA A 51 11.22 -8.80 2.38
C ALA A 51 10.51 -7.94 3.43
N GLN A 52 9.17 -7.99 3.46
CA GLN A 52 8.37 -7.32 4.48
C GLN A 52 8.80 -7.70 5.91
N TYR A 53 9.04 -8.99 6.16
CA TYR A 53 9.47 -9.45 7.48
C TYR A 53 10.90 -8.99 7.82
N ARG A 54 11.83 -9.05 6.86
CA ARG A 54 13.21 -8.57 7.06
C ARG A 54 13.28 -7.07 7.32
N GLU A 55 12.45 -6.29 6.64
CA GLU A 55 12.44 -4.82 6.76
C GLU A 55 11.70 -4.33 8.01
N MET A 56 10.52 -4.88 8.31
CA MET A 56 9.64 -4.38 9.37
C MET A 56 9.63 -5.25 10.63
N GLY A 57 10.19 -6.46 10.59
CA GLY A 57 10.11 -7.44 11.68
C GLY A 57 8.74 -8.10 11.84
N HIS A 58 7.77 -7.79 10.98
CA HIS A 58 6.41 -8.34 11.05
C HIS A 58 5.72 -8.44 9.67
N VAL A 59 4.78 -9.37 9.54
CA VAL A 59 3.99 -9.60 8.31
C VAL A 59 2.60 -8.95 8.33
N ARG A 60 2.32 -8.19 9.40
CA ARG A 60 1.07 -7.47 9.58
C ARG A 60 0.82 -6.52 8.42
N LYS A 61 -0.41 -6.49 7.93
CA LYS A 61 -0.81 -5.58 6.85
C LYS A 61 -0.76 -4.15 7.39
N VAL A 62 0.15 -3.34 6.84
CA VAL A 62 0.18 -1.91 7.14
C VAL A 62 -1.06 -1.28 6.50
N PRO A 63 -1.95 -0.65 7.28
CA PRO A 63 -3.05 0.09 6.70
C PRO A 63 -2.45 1.22 5.86
N SER A 64 -2.79 1.25 4.57
CA SER A 64 -2.54 2.41 3.71
C SER A 64 -3.39 3.55 4.26
N LYS A 65 -2.86 4.30 5.22
CA LYS A 65 -3.38 5.63 5.50
C LYS A 65 -2.97 6.46 4.29
N ARG A 66 -3.94 6.79 3.43
CA ARG A 66 -3.80 7.98 2.60
C ARG A 66 -3.75 9.16 3.57
N GLN A 67 -2.55 9.51 4.01
CA GLN A 67 -2.34 10.79 4.66
C GLN A 67 -2.54 11.83 3.56
N ALA A 68 -3.59 12.64 3.69
CA ALA A 68 -3.60 13.91 2.99
C ALA A 68 -2.36 14.65 3.48
N VAL A 69 -1.41 14.92 2.58
CA VAL A 69 -0.25 15.74 2.89
C VAL A 69 -0.80 17.16 2.96
N VAL A 70 -1.13 17.58 4.18
CA VAL A 70 -1.45 18.97 4.49
C VAL A 70 -0.15 19.60 4.97
N ASP A 71 0.28 20.68 4.33
CA ASP A 71 1.43 21.45 4.77
C ASP A 71 1.19 22.05 6.17
N ASP A 72 2.29 22.37 6.86
CA ASP A 72 2.20 22.80 8.25
C ASP A 72 1.60 24.21 8.39
N ASP A 73 1.71 25.06 7.38
CA ASP A 73 1.11 26.40 7.37
C ASP A 73 -0.42 26.30 7.30
N THR A 74 -0.94 25.41 6.46
CA THR A 74 -2.38 25.11 6.35
C THR A 74 -2.92 24.53 7.66
N LYS A 75 -2.15 23.67 8.35
CA LYS A 75 -2.54 23.17 9.68
C LYS A 75 -2.58 24.31 10.69
N LEU A 76 -1.60 25.21 10.67
CA LEU A 76 -1.52 26.33 11.59
C LEU A 76 -2.70 27.29 11.38
N ASN A 77 -3.02 27.62 10.13
CA ASN A 77 -4.15 28.50 9.81
C ASN A 77 -5.49 27.90 10.25
N LEU A 78 -5.69 26.58 10.07
CA LEU A 78 -6.89 25.89 10.58
C LEU A 78 -7.00 25.98 12.10
N LEU A 79 -5.89 25.84 12.82
CA LEU A 79 -5.87 25.91 14.29
C LEU A 79 -6.17 27.34 14.77
N LEU A 80 -5.64 28.35 14.10
CA LEU A 80 -5.95 29.76 14.39
C LEU A 80 -7.43 30.07 14.14
N ALA A 81 -7.99 29.61 13.02
CA ALA A 81 -9.41 29.79 12.71
C ALA A 81 -10.35 29.11 13.73
N LEU A 82 -9.91 27.98 14.30
CA LEU A 82 -10.63 27.30 15.38
C LEU A 82 -10.58 28.05 16.70
N GLU A 83 -9.45 28.70 17.00
CA GLU A 83 -9.31 29.55 18.18
C GLU A 83 -10.17 30.81 18.07
N GLU A 84 -10.19 31.44 16.89
CA GLU A 84 -10.99 32.63 16.61
C GLU A 84 -12.50 32.35 16.62
N ASN A 85 -12.93 31.16 16.16
CA ASN A 85 -14.33 30.78 16.06
C ASN A 85 -14.59 29.36 16.62
N PRO A 86 -14.58 29.19 17.96
CA PRO A 86 -14.65 27.87 18.60
C PRO A 86 -15.99 27.15 18.43
N ILE A 87 -17.02 27.87 17.98
CA ILE A 87 -18.36 27.32 17.72
C ILE A 87 -18.40 26.60 16.37
N THR A 88 -17.54 27.00 15.43
CA THR A 88 -17.50 26.40 14.10
C THR A 88 -16.73 25.09 14.16
N PRO A 89 -17.33 23.96 13.74
CA PRO A 89 -16.64 22.69 13.78
C PRO A 89 -15.46 22.68 12.82
N ALA A 90 -14.33 22.12 13.26
CA ALA A 90 -13.08 22.02 12.48
C ALA A 90 -13.27 21.46 11.07
N ARG A 91 -14.24 20.54 10.90
CA ARG A 91 -14.56 19.94 9.60
C ARG A 91 -15.16 20.94 8.61
N GLN A 92 -15.89 21.93 9.11
CA GLN A 92 -16.50 22.98 8.30
C GLN A 92 -15.45 24.03 7.94
N LEU A 93 -14.66 24.49 8.91
CA LEU A 93 -13.51 25.39 8.64
C LEU A 93 -12.52 24.81 7.63
N ALA A 94 -12.20 23.52 7.76
CA ALA A 94 -11.31 22.84 6.81
C ALA A 94 -11.87 22.86 5.38
N ARG A 95 -13.19 22.70 5.23
CA ARG A 95 -13.85 22.71 3.92
C ARG A 95 -13.90 24.11 3.31
N ASP A 96 -14.21 25.10 4.12
CA ASP A 96 -14.49 26.45 3.66
C ASP A 96 -13.20 27.20 3.30
N GLU A 97 -12.08 26.92 3.99
CA GLU A 97 -10.80 27.61 3.75
C GLU A 97 -9.74 26.79 3.00
N PHE A 98 -9.77 25.45 3.04
CA PHE A 98 -8.59 24.64 2.65
C PHE A 98 -8.85 23.47 1.70
N PHE A 99 -10.11 23.17 1.35
CA PHE A 99 -10.43 22.11 0.37
C PHE A 99 -11.19 22.67 -0.84
N ASP A 100 -10.48 23.40 -1.71
CA ASP A 100 -10.95 23.62 -3.08
C ASP A 100 -10.80 22.29 -3.85
N TYR A 101 -11.88 21.51 -3.93
CA TYR A 101 -11.89 20.27 -4.70
C TYR A 101 -11.89 20.57 -6.20
N GLY A 102 -10.70 20.77 -6.77
CA GLY A 102 -10.42 20.50 -8.18
C GLY A 102 -9.61 19.21 -8.31
N PRO A 103 -9.96 18.25 -9.19
CA PRO A 103 -9.10 17.11 -9.45
C PRO A 103 -7.86 17.60 -10.19
N VAL A 104 -6.73 17.76 -9.48
CA VAL A 104 -5.43 17.95 -10.13
C VAL A 104 -5.01 16.59 -10.70
N ILE A 105 -5.54 16.25 -11.87
CA ILE A 105 -4.87 15.31 -12.77
C ILE A 105 -3.69 16.10 -13.34
N ALA A 106 -2.56 16.11 -12.63
CA ALA A 106 -1.31 16.56 -13.21
C ALA A 106 -0.94 15.57 -14.33
N PRO A 107 -0.89 15.99 -15.61
CA PRO A 107 -0.40 15.11 -16.66
C PRO A 107 1.09 14.86 -16.41
N HIS A 108 1.46 13.59 -16.22
CA HIS A 108 2.84 13.18 -16.11
C HIS A 108 3.56 13.46 -17.45
N PRO A 109 4.71 14.15 -17.48
CA PRO A 109 5.32 14.64 -18.73
C PRO A 109 6.11 13.59 -19.52
N SER A 110 5.72 12.31 -19.50
CA SER A 110 6.57 11.24 -20.07
C SER A 110 5.87 10.25 -21.00
N PHE A 111 4.71 10.57 -21.56
CA PHE A 111 4.09 9.74 -22.60
C PHE A 111 3.54 10.58 -23.76
N GLN A 112 4.43 11.29 -24.46
CA GLN A 112 4.20 11.67 -25.85
C GLN A 112 5.38 11.16 -26.67
N HIS A 113 5.06 10.53 -27.80
CA HIS A 113 5.95 9.85 -28.75
C HIS A 113 6.26 8.37 -28.51
N ALA A 114 5.23 7.54 -28.57
CA ALA A 114 5.33 6.25 -29.26
C ALA A 114 3.97 5.86 -29.84
N CYS A 115 3.74 6.22 -31.11
CA CYS A 115 2.90 5.52 -32.10
C CYS A 115 2.53 6.47 -33.25
N ASN A 116 3.54 6.92 -34.02
CA ASN A 116 3.32 7.32 -35.40
C ASN A 116 3.80 6.17 -36.28
N SER A 117 2.92 5.22 -36.57
CA SER A 117 3.02 4.33 -37.73
C SER A 117 1.69 3.64 -37.98
N VAL A 118 0.81 4.33 -38.70
CA VAL A 118 -0.11 3.66 -39.62
C VAL A 118 -0.15 4.51 -40.89
N LYS A 119 0.66 4.13 -41.89
CA LYS A 119 0.46 4.56 -43.27
C LYS A 119 -0.57 3.61 -43.87
N TYR A 120 -1.76 4.12 -44.19
CA TYR A 120 -2.65 3.44 -45.11
C TYR A 120 -2.21 3.80 -46.53
N THR A 121 -1.91 2.76 -47.31
CA THR A 121 -1.89 2.75 -48.78
C THR A 121 -3.25 3.09 -49.36
#